data_AF-A0A6J5BUK2-F1
#
_entry.id   AF-A0A6J5BUK2-F1
#
_cell.length_a   1.000
_cell.length_b   1.000
_cell.length_c   1.000
_cell.angle_alpha   90.00
_cell.angle_beta   90.00
_cell.angle_gamma   90.00
#
_symmetry.space_group_name_H-M   'P 1'
#
loop_
_entity.id
_entity.type
_entity.pdbx_description
1 polymer ?
#
loop_
_entity_poly.entity_id
_entity_poly.type
_entity_poly.pdbx_seq_one_letter_code
_entity_poly.pdbx_strand_id
1 'polypeptide(L)'
;MNPTESQQSGTTETVVLDARQGNHDSSSDSVYASLCSKINLKPIAEARPLLAFRDNDMLSEASADERIARGMGAFLDLVSKASKPVDRLDKSLLDFHIGQIDRQISRQLDAVMHTPEFQALEGRWRGLKMLVSRTDFRRNARVEVLDVSKEALQRDFEDTPEIIQSGLYRLTYIEEYDTPGGQPISAMISDYEFANTPQDVALLRNVSKVQDENYLVEGQAEWVSDECAKRRTQCCAAV
;
A
#
# COMPACT_ATOMS: atom_id res chain seq x y z
N MET A 1 -30.80 15.58 -27.26
CA MET A 1 -29.82 14.51 -27.00
C MET A 1 -29.36 14.69 -25.57
N ASN A 2 -29.96 13.94 -24.64
CA ASN A 2 -29.61 13.95 -23.22
C ASN A 2 -28.41 13.01 -22.99
N PRO A 3 -27.47 13.34 -22.10
CA PRO A 3 -26.56 12.36 -21.55
C PRO A 3 -27.19 11.70 -20.31
N THR A 4 -27.27 10.38 -20.33
CA THR A 4 -27.73 9.53 -19.22
C THR A 4 -26.56 9.28 -18.28
N GLU A 5 -26.62 9.86 -17.08
CA GLU A 5 -25.71 9.57 -15.97
C GLU A 5 -26.42 8.58 -15.03
N SER A 6 -25.96 7.33 -15.04
CA SER A 6 -26.47 6.26 -14.20
C SER A 6 -25.83 6.31 -12.82
N GLN A 7 -26.48 7.02 -11.89
CA GLN A 7 -26.22 6.90 -10.45
C GLN A 7 -26.75 5.55 -9.94
N GLN A 8 -25.84 4.66 -9.57
CA GLN A 8 -26.16 3.47 -8.77
C GLN A 8 -26.48 3.93 -7.35
N SER A 9 -27.77 4.02 -7.04
CA SER A 9 -28.28 4.23 -5.70
C SER A 9 -28.02 2.97 -4.87
N GLY A 10 -27.02 3.02 -3.99
CA GLY A 10 -26.80 2.00 -2.97
C GLY A 10 -27.89 2.11 -1.90
N THR A 11 -28.66 1.05 -1.72
CA THR A 11 -29.72 0.96 -0.71
C THR A 11 -29.13 1.03 0.70
N THR A 12 -29.26 2.18 1.35
CA THR A 12 -28.94 2.39 2.76
C THR A 12 -30.07 1.82 3.62
N GLU A 13 -30.07 0.51 3.83
CA GLU A 13 -31.11 -0.15 4.63
C GLU A 13 -30.76 -0.08 6.12
N THR A 14 -31.46 0.78 6.86
CA THR A 14 -31.46 0.79 8.33
C THR A 14 -32.23 -0.43 8.83
N VAL A 15 -31.58 -1.26 9.66
CA VAL A 15 -32.23 -2.45 10.22
C VAL A 15 -32.93 -2.04 11.50
N VAL A 16 -34.26 -1.92 11.44
CA VAL A 16 -35.13 -1.75 12.61
C VAL A 16 -35.32 -3.13 13.22
N LEU A 17 -34.80 -3.36 14.43
CA LEU A 17 -34.77 -4.69 15.05
C LEU A 17 -36.04 -5.06 15.83
N ASP A 18 -37.02 -4.16 15.97
CA ASP A 18 -38.43 -4.51 16.20
C ASP A 18 -39.30 -3.24 16.07
N ALA A 19 -40.33 -3.28 15.23
CA ALA A 19 -41.39 -2.27 15.23
C ALA A 19 -42.67 -2.84 14.63
N ARG A 20 -43.35 -3.74 15.34
CA ARG A 20 -44.79 -3.90 15.14
C ARG A 20 -45.48 -2.67 15.73
N GLN A 21 -45.96 -1.78 14.86
CA GLN A 21 -46.82 -0.65 15.22
C GLN A 21 -48.10 -1.17 15.91
N GLY A 22 -48.32 -0.76 17.15
CA GLY A 22 -49.56 -1.02 17.88
C GLY A 22 -49.45 -0.61 19.34
N ASN A 23 -50.18 0.45 19.72
CA ASN A 23 -50.44 0.85 21.10
C ASN A 23 -50.81 -0.37 21.98
N HIS A 24 -49.97 -0.72 22.96
CA HIS A 24 -50.42 -1.38 24.20
C HIS A 24 -49.37 -1.30 25.31
N ASP A 25 -49.82 -0.83 26.47
CA ASP A 25 -49.12 -0.82 27.76
C ASP A 25 -48.74 -2.24 28.23
N SER A 26 -47.48 -2.39 28.67
CA SER A 26 -46.93 -3.39 29.60
C SER A 26 -47.02 -4.90 29.29
N SER A 27 -45.88 -5.60 29.50
CA SER A 27 -45.74 -7.06 29.68
C SER A 27 -45.37 -7.94 28.47
N SER A 28 -44.43 -7.51 27.64
CA SER A 28 -43.38 -8.42 27.17
C SER A 28 -42.16 -7.60 26.79
N ASP A 29 -41.21 -7.41 27.71
CA ASP A 29 -39.87 -6.99 27.30
C ASP A 29 -39.46 -7.90 26.16
N SER A 30 -39.15 -7.33 25.00
CA SER A 30 -38.76 -8.11 23.84
C SER A 30 -37.65 -9.07 24.29
N VAL A 31 -37.65 -10.30 23.79
CA VAL A 31 -36.64 -11.30 24.16
C VAL A 31 -35.22 -10.72 24.01
N TYR A 32 -35.05 -9.82 23.04
CA TYR A 32 -33.88 -8.97 22.85
C TYR A 32 -33.58 -8.06 24.07
N ALA A 33 -34.53 -7.25 24.56
CA ALA A 33 -34.35 -6.40 25.74
C ALA A 33 -34.03 -7.20 27.02
N SER A 34 -34.64 -8.37 27.20
CA SER A 34 -34.36 -9.28 28.32
C SER A 34 -32.98 -9.94 28.23
N LEU A 35 -32.49 -10.21 27.03
CA LEU A 35 -31.12 -10.70 26.82
C LEU A 35 -30.10 -9.59 27.05
N CYS A 36 -30.32 -8.38 26.51
CA CYS A 36 -29.47 -7.22 26.69
C CYS A 36 -29.26 -6.85 28.17
N SER A 37 -30.32 -6.92 29.00
CA SER A 37 -30.21 -6.63 30.43
C SER A 37 -29.37 -7.67 31.20
N LYS A 38 -29.41 -8.94 30.79
CA LYS A 38 -28.58 -10.01 31.39
C LYS A 38 -27.09 -9.87 31.08
N ILE A 39 -26.75 -9.21 29.98
CA ILE A 39 -25.38 -9.00 29.50
C ILE A 39 -24.89 -7.55 29.72
N ASN A 40 -25.59 -6.75 30.54
CA ASN A 40 -25.28 -5.34 30.84
C ASN A 40 -25.15 -4.44 29.59
N LEU A 41 -25.95 -4.68 28.56
CA LEU A 41 -25.99 -3.90 27.32
C LEU A 41 -27.28 -3.08 27.23
N LYS A 42 -27.23 -1.85 26.69
CA LYS A 42 -28.45 -1.07 26.42
C LYS A 42 -29.03 -1.50 25.06
N PRO A 43 -30.32 -1.87 25.00
CA PRO A 43 -30.96 -2.19 23.74
C PRO A 43 -31.08 -0.92 22.88
N ILE A 44 -30.49 -0.95 21.69
CA ILE A 44 -30.58 0.12 20.69
C ILE A 44 -31.62 -0.28 19.65
N ALA A 45 -32.58 0.61 19.38
CA ALA A 45 -33.69 0.36 18.45
C ALA A 45 -33.29 0.52 16.97
N GLU A 46 -32.36 1.43 16.69
CA GLU A 46 -31.84 1.70 15.34
C GLU A 46 -30.32 1.76 15.40
N ALA A 47 -29.68 0.91 14.60
CA ALA A 47 -28.24 0.88 14.51
C ALA A 47 -27.81 1.17 13.08
N ARG A 48 -26.75 1.98 12.92
CA ARG A 48 -26.25 2.48 11.64
C ARG A 48 -25.99 1.35 10.63
N PRO A 49 -26.08 1.60 9.31
CA PRO A 49 -25.84 0.58 8.30
C PRO A 49 -24.41 0.04 8.43
N LEU A 50 -24.20 -1.25 8.15
CA LEU A 50 -22.89 -1.91 8.29
C LEU A 50 -21.78 -1.17 7.52
N LEU A 51 -22.11 -0.58 6.38
CA LEU A 51 -21.18 0.18 5.55
C LEU A 51 -20.69 1.49 6.19
N ALA A 52 -21.43 2.05 7.16
CA ALA A 52 -20.99 3.24 7.90
C ALA A 52 -19.72 2.96 8.73
N PHE A 53 -19.47 1.70 9.09
CA PHE A 53 -18.27 1.28 9.82
C PHE A 53 -17.04 1.06 8.93
N ARG A 54 -17.14 1.32 7.62
CA ARG A 54 -15.98 1.34 6.72
C ARG A 54 -15.04 2.50 7.06
N ASP A 55 -15.59 3.59 7.57
CA ASP A 55 -14.82 4.74 8.03
C ASP A 55 -14.29 4.49 9.46
N ASN A 56 -12.98 4.67 9.64
CA ASN A 56 -12.31 4.39 10.91
C ASN A 56 -12.74 5.35 12.01
N ASP A 57 -13.02 6.61 11.65
CA ASP A 57 -13.47 7.63 12.59
C ASP A 57 -14.87 7.29 13.13
N MET A 58 -15.77 6.88 12.23
CA MET A 58 -17.13 6.46 12.60
C MET A 58 -17.16 5.18 13.45
N LEU A 59 -16.21 4.26 13.23
CA LEU A 59 -16.07 3.05 14.05
C LEU A 59 -15.56 3.36 15.47
N SER A 60 -14.66 4.33 15.59
CA SER A 60 -14.11 4.78 16.87
C SER A 60 -15.17 5.49 17.74
N GLU A 61 -16.01 6.30 17.11
CA GLU A 61 -17.07 7.06 17.80
C GLU A 61 -18.28 6.21 18.21
N ALA A 62 -18.50 5.05 17.56
CA ALA A 62 -19.64 4.19 17.85
C ALA A 62 -19.59 3.57 19.26
N SER A 63 -20.71 3.56 19.96
CA SER A 63 -20.81 2.89 21.26
C SER A 63 -20.60 1.37 21.14
N ALA A 64 -20.15 0.71 22.21
CA ALA A 64 -19.99 -0.75 22.21
C ALA A 64 -21.32 -1.47 21.94
N ASP A 65 -22.39 -0.96 22.53
CA ASP A 65 -23.76 -1.44 22.40
C ASP A 65 -24.21 -1.44 20.93
N GLU A 66 -23.89 -0.38 20.18
CA GLU A 66 -24.25 -0.25 18.78
C GLU A 66 -23.49 -1.24 17.89
N ARG A 67 -22.18 -1.38 18.14
CA ARG A 67 -21.32 -2.33 17.42
C ARG A 67 -21.79 -3.78 17.62
N ILE A 68 -22.21 -4.12 18.83
CA ILE A 68 -22.71 -5.46 19.17
C ILE A 68 -24.08 -5.70 18.53
N ALA A 69 -25.00 -4.74 18.59
CA ALA A 69 -26.30 -4.84 17.94
C ALA A 69 -26.16 -5.06 16.42
N ARG A 70 -25.22 -4.36 15.77
CA ARG A 70 -24.91 -4.57 14.34
C ARG A 70 -24.24 -5.89 14.04
N GLY A 71 -23.29 -6.31 14.87
CA GLY A 71 -22.65 -7.61 14.75
C GLY A 71 -23.66 -8.76 14.85
N MET A 72 -24.60 -8.67 15.81
CA MET A 72 -25.71 -9.62 15.95
C MET A 72 -26.62 -9.62 14.72
N GLY A 73 -27.00 -8.45 14.21
CA GLY A 73 -27.82 -8.35 12.99
C GLY A 73 -27.15 -8.99 11.76
N ALA A 74 -25.87 -8.68 11.52
CA ALA A 74 -25.11 -9.26 10.43
C ALA A 74 -24.94 -10.79 10.57
N PHE A 75 -24.77 -11.27 11.79
CA PHE A 75 -24.70 -12.70 12.07
C PHE A 75 -26.04 -13.41 11.83
N LEU A 76 -27.16 -12.82 12.27
CA LEU A 76 -28.50 -13.36 12.00
C LEU A 76 -28.81 -13.38 10.50
N ASP A 77 -28.36 -12.37 9.74
CA ASP A 77 -28.47 -12.36 8.27
C ASP A 77 -27.66 -13.47 7.60
N LEU A 78 -26.49 -13.82 8.16
CA LEU A 78 -25.68 -14.93 7.66
C LEU A 78 -26.33 -16.28 7.98
N VAL A 79 -26.90 -16.43 9.18
CA VAL A 79 -27.61 -17.64 9.59
C VAL A 79 -28.92 -17.80 8.82
N SER A 80 -29.67 -16.73 8.55
CA SER A 80 -30.91 -16.80 7.77
C SER A 80 -30.68 -17.19 6.32
N LYS A 81 -29.54 -16.78 5.73
CA LYS A 81 -29.10 -17.22 4.39
C LYS A 81 -28.58 -18.67 4.38
N ALA A 82 -28.16 -19.20 5.52
CA ALA A 82 -27.74 -20.59 5.64
C ALA A 82 -28.98 -21.50 5.74
N SER A 83 -29.18 -22.36 4.73
CA SER A 83 -30.37 -23.20 4.58
C SER A 83 -30.54 -24.30 5.65
N LYS A 84 -29.69 -24.37 6.68
CA LYS A 84 -29.73 -25.40 7.72
C LYS A 84 -30.41 -24.88 8.98
N PRO A 85 -31.38 -25.61 9.56
CA PRO A 85 -31.94 -25.24 10.87
C PRO A 85 -30.84 -25.32 11.93
N VAL A 86 -30.66 -24.23 12.66
CA VAL A 86 -29.68 -24.14 13.75
C VAL A 86 -30.41 -24.41 15.07
N ASP A 87 -30.19 -25.58 15.66
CA ASP A 87 -30.80 -25.95 16.95
C ASP A 87 -30.16 -25.22 18.15
N ARG A 88 -28.86 -24.87 18.05
CA ARG A 88 -28.11 -24.14 19.09
C ARG A 88 -27.07 -23.20 18.52
N LEU A 89 -26.98 -22.02 19.11
CA LEU A 89 -25.92 -21.04 18.89
C LEU A 89 -24.70 -21.42 19.73
N ASP A 90 -23.88 -22.30 19.18
CA ASP A 90 -22.63 -22.72 19.81
C ASP A 90 -21.46 -21.85 19.34
N LYS A 91 -20.44 -21.70 20.20
CA LYS A 91 -19.19 -21.01 19.86
C LYS A 91 -18.55 -21.59 18.58
N SER A 92 -18.66 -22.90 18.37
CA SER A 92 -18.16 -23.60 17.18
C SER A 92 -18.83 -23.13 15.88
N LEU A 93 -20.10 -22.72 15.91
CA LEU A 93 -20.81 -22.17 14.76
C LEU A 93 -20.29 -20.77 14.42
N LEU A 94 -20.04 -19.94 15.44
CA LEU A 94 -19.41 -18.62 15.26
C LEU A 94 -18.01 -18.77 14.67
N ASP A 95 -17.18 -19.63 15.26
CA ASP A 95 -15.82 -19.90 14.78
C ASP A 95 -15.83 -20.44 13.33
N PHE A 96 -16.83 -21.25 12.97
CA PHE A 96 -17.01 -21.73 11.60
C PHE A 96 -17.29 -20.59 10.61
N HIS A 97 -18.20 -19.67 10.94
CA HIS A 97 -18.53 -18.54 10.08
C HIS A 97 -17.39 -17.51 10.00
N ILE A 98 -16.69 -17.25 11.11
CA ILE A 98 -15.47 -16.43 11.12
C ILE A 98 -14.44 -17.04 10.17
N GLY A 99 -14.17 -18.35 10.29
CA GLY A 99 -13.25 -19.04 9.39
C GLY A 99 -13.69 -19.03 7.92
N GLN A 100 -14.99 -18.97 7.63
CA GLN A 100 -15.47 -18.78 6.25
C GLN A 100 -15.18 -17.37 5.72
N ILE A 101 -15.39 -16.34 6.54
CA ILE A 101 -15.08 -14.95 6.19
C ILE A 101 -13.57 -14.80 5.99
N ASP A 102 -12.75 -15.32 6.90
CA ASP A 102 -11.29 -15.27 6.79
C ASP A 102 -10.80 -15.95 5.51
N ARG A 103 -11.40 -17.07 5.11
CA ARG A 103 -11.09 -17.74 3.84
C ARG A 103 -11.49 -16.89 2.63
N GLN A 104 -12.62 -16.20 2.68
CA GLN A 104 -13.05 -15.31 1.59
C GLN A 104 -12.11 -14.12 1.45
N ILE A 105 -11.77 -13.47 2.57
CA ILE A 105 -10.81 -12.35 2.61
C ILE A 105 -9.44 -12.82 2.13
N SER A 106 -8.95 -13.97 2.64
CA SER A 106 -7.65 -14.52 2.24
C SER A 106 -7.60 -14.78 0.74
N ARG A 107 -8.64 -15.38 0.13
CA ARG A 107 -8.68 -15.60 -1.32
C ARG A 107 -8.66 -14.30 -2.13
N GLN A 108 -9.36 -13.27 -1.67
CA GLN A 108 -9.37 -11.97 -2.33
C GLN A 108 -8.01 -11.29 -2.22
N LEU A 109 -7.42 -11.31 -1.02
CA LEU A 109 -6.09 -10.77 -0.77
C LEU A 109 -5.03 -11.51 -1.57
N ASP A 110 -5.08 -12.84 -1.59
CA ASP A 110 -4.19 -13.69 -2.39
C ASP A 110 -4.29 -13.34 -3.88
N ALA A 111 -5.51 -13.15 -4.41
CA ALA A 111 -5.69 -12.74 -5.79
C ALA A 111 -5.03 -11.37 -6.10
N VAL A 112 -5.12 -10.42 -5.18
CA VAL A 112 -4.47 -9.11 -5.32
C VAL A 112 -2.94 -9.23 -5.21
N MET A 113 -2.44 -9.93 -4.19
CA MET A 113 -1.00 -10.09 -3.93
C MET A 113 -0.27 -10.91 -4.98
N HIS A 114 -0.96 -11.83 -5.67
CA HIS A 114 -0.38 -12.64 -6.74
C HIS A 114 -0.52 -12.01 -8.13
N THR A 115 -0.97 -10.76 -8.22
CA THR A 115 -0.91 -10.03 -9.49
C THR A 115 0.55 -9.70 -9.82
N PRO A 116 0.99 -9.92 -11.07
CA PRO A 116 2.40 -9.72 -11.44
C PRO A 116 2.85 -8.26 -11.28
N GLU A 117 1.94 -7.31 -11.50
CA GLU A 117 2.19 -5.88 -11.31
C GLU A 117 2.47 -5.54 -9.84
N PHE A 118 1.67 -6.08 -8.92
CA PHE A 118 1.87 -5.87 -7.49
C PHE A 118 3.16 -6.54 -7.00
N GLN A 119 3.45 -7.76 -7.45
CA GLN A 119 4.67 -8.47 -7.08
C GLN A 119 5.93 -7.76 -7.57
N ALA A 120 5.90 -7.22 -8.79
CA ALA A 120 7.00 -6.41 -9.31
C ALA A 120 7.22 -5.19 -8.41
N LEU A 121 6.16 -4.43 -8.13
CA LEU A 121 6.22 -3.24 -7.26
C LEU A 121 6.69 -3.56 -5.84
N GLU A 122 6.13 -4.62 -5.22
CA GLU A 122 6.52 -5.08 -3.89
C GLU A 122 8.00 -5.50 -3.87
N GLY A 123 8.46 -6.19 -4.93
CA GLY A 123 9.86 -6.54 -5.14
C GLY A 123 10.78 -5.32 -5.09
N ARG A 124 10.46 -4.27 -5.86
CA ARG A 124 11.23 -3.01 -5.89
C ARG A 124 11.32 -2.37 -4.50
N TRP A 125 10.19 -2.18 -3.85
CA TRP A 125 10.12 -1.53 -2.54
C TRP A 125 10.76 -2.36 -1.43
N ARG A 126 10.66 -3.69 -1.49
CA ARG A 126 11.35 -4.57 -0.55
C ARG A 126 12.86 -4.58 -0.79
N GLY A 127 13.30 -4.51 -2.04
CA GLY A 127 14.70 -4.32 -2.41
C GLY A 127 15.26 -3.01 -1.83
N LEU A 128 14.57 -1.90 -2.07
CA LEU A 128 14.93 -0.59 -1.52
C LEU A 128 14.94 -0.60 0.02
N LYS A 129 13.92 -1.20 0.66
CA LYS A 129 13.88 -1.35 2.12
C LYS A 129 15.06 -2.18 2.63
N MET A 130 15.46 -3.23 1.92
CA MET A 130 16.65 -4.01 2.26
C MET A 130 17.92 -3.17 2.18
N LEU A 131 18.07 -2.35 1.14
CA LEU A 131 19.21 -1.45 0.97
C LEU A 131 19.30 -0.42 2.10
N VAL A 132 18.18 0.25 2.40
CA VAL A 132 18.09 1.27 3.47
C VAL A 132 18.34 0.64 4.84
N SER A 133 17.73 -0.51 5.14
CA SER A 133 17.86 -1.16 6.45
C SER A 133 19.25 -1.71 6.74
N ARG A 134 20.05 -2.02 5.71
CA ARG A 134 21.42 -2.51 5.85
C ARG A 134 22.48 -1.41 5.80
N THR A 135 22.12 -0.21 5.35
CA THR A 135 23.04 0.92 5.25
C THR A 135 23.13 1.66 6.59
N ASP A 136 24.35 1.86 7.08
CA ASP A 136 24.61 2.64 8.30
C ASP A 136 24.74 4.14 7.96
N PHE A 137 23.63 4.87 8.01
CA PHE A 137 23.58 6.31 7.73
C PHE A 137 24.43 7.17 8.69
N ARG A 138 24.89 6.63 9.82
CA ARG A 138 25.79 7.36 10.74
C ARG A 138 27.20 7.51 10.17
N ARG A 139 27.56 6.70 9.18
CA ARG A 139 28.84 6.76 8.47
C ARG A 139 28.76 7.67 7.24
N ASN A 140 28.00 8.77 7.33
CA ASN A 140 27.84 9.74 6.26
C ASN A 140 27.45 9.07 4.92
N ALA A 141 26.61 8.03 4.98
CA ALA A 141 26.05 7.41 3.79
C ALA A 141 24.75 8.12 3.43
N ARG A 142 24.59 8.47 2.16
CA ARG A 142 23.35 9.05 1.63
C ARG A 142 22.86 8.17 0.49
N VAL A 143 21.55 7.94 0.46
CA VAL A 143 20.86 7.21 -0.60
C VAL A 143 19.86 8.16 -1.21
N GLU A 144 19.98 8.34 -2.51
CA GLU A 144 19.04 9.10 -3.33
C GLU A 144 18.29 8.15 -4.25
N VAL A 145 17.00 8.39 -4.42
CA VAL A 145 16.09 7.53 -5.19
C VAL A 145 15.50 8.31 -6.34
N LEU A 146 15.62 7.77 -7.55
CA LEU A 146 15.10 8.36 -8.78
C LEU A 146 14.06 7.43 -9.40
N ASP A 147 12.79 7.83 -9.36
CA ASP A 147 11.72 7.07 -10.01
C ASP A 147 11.69 7.35 -11.52
N VAL A 148 12.20 6.40 -12.31
CA VAL A 148 12.21 6.44 -13.78
C VAL A 148 11.88 5.05 -14.32
N SER A 149 11.06 4.98 -15.38
CA SER A 149 10.87 3.74 -16.12
C SER A 149 12.01 3.48 -17.10
N LYS A 150 12.32 2.21 -17.36
CA LYS A 150 13.38 1.80 -18.30
C LYS A 150 13.17 2.40 -19.69
N GLU A 151 11.93 2.44 -20.16
CA GLU A 151 11.56 2.98 -21.47
C GLU A 151 11.67 4.50 -21.53
N ALA A 152 11.43 5.19 -20.41
CA ALA A 152 11.60 6.63 -20.32
C ALA A 152 13.08 6.99 -20.35
N LEU A 153 13.91 6.25 -19.62
CA LEU A 153 15.37 6.42 -19.63
C LEU A 153 15.96 6.14 -21.02
N GLN A 154 15.48 5.09 -21.69
CA GLN A 154 15.92 4.78 -23.04
C GLN A 154 15.54 5.89 -24.03
N ARG A 155 14.30 6.40 -23.95
CA ARG A 155 13.85 7.51 -24.79
C ARG A 155 14.67 8.78 -24.56
N ASP A 156 15.01 9.10 -23.32
CA ASP A 156 15.87 10.25 -22.99
C ASP A 156 17.24 10.17 -23.70
N PHE A 157 17.86 8.99 -23.75
CA PHE A 157 19.10 8.78 -24.47
C PHE A 157 18.96 8.74 -26.00
N GLU A 158 17.80 8.37 -26.53
CA GLU A 158 17.53 8.35 -27.98
C GLU A 158 17.20 9.74 -28.51
N ASP A 159 16.48 10.55 -27.72
CA ASP A 159 16.09 11.91 -28.06
C ASP A 159 17.27 12.89 -28.00
N THR A 160 18.29 12.56 -27.21
CA THR A 160 19.44 13.43 -26.97
C THR A 160 20.62 13.07 -27.88
N PRO A 161 21.19 14.02 -28.65
CA PRO A 161 22.29 13.74 -29.57
C PRO A 161 23.62 13.42 -28.87
N GLU A 162 23.84 13.99 -27.67
CA GLU A 162 25.03 13.82 -26.86
C GLU A 162 24.66 13.50 -25.41
N ILE A 163 25.42 12.62 -24.76
CA ILE A 163 25.10 12.11 -23.42
C ILE A 163 25.09 13.21 -22.37
N ILE A 164 25.95 14.23 -22.52
CA ILE A 164 26.04 15.39 -21.63
C ILE A 164 24.75 16.23 -21.57
N GLN A 165 23.85 16.07 -22.54
CA GLN A 165 22.57 16.76 -22.58
C GLN A 165 21.42 15.92 -22.02
N SER A 166 21.68 14.66 -21.65
CA SER A 166 20.65 13.75 -21.11
C SER A 166 20.18 14.20 -19.73
N GLY A 167 18.94 13.86 -19.38
CA GLY A 167 18.39 14.14 -18.06
C GLY A 167 19.18 13.46 -16.95
N LEU A 168 19.63 12.22 -17.18
CA LEU A 168 20.43 11.48 -16.20
C LEU A 168 21.78 12.15 -15.93
N TYR A 169 22.45 12.66 -16.96
CA TYR A 169 23.72 13.38 -16.83
C TYR A 169 23.53 14.67 -16.03
N ARG A 170 22.45 15.43 -16.27
CA ARG A 170 22.17 16.64 -15.50
C ARG A 170 22.01 16.35 -14.00
N LEU A 171 21.20 15.34 -13.66
CA LEU A 171 20.95 14.95 -12.26
C LEU A 171 22.22 14.43 -11.57
N THR A 172 23.02 13.64 -12.27
CA THR A 172 24.19 12.97 -11.66
C THR A 172 25.42 13.87 -11.61
N TYR A 173 25.68 14.61 -12.68
CA TYR A 173 26.90 15.39 -12.85
C TYR A 173 26.69 16.88 -12.57
N ILE A 174 25.70 17.52 -13.21
CA ILE A 174 25.56 18.99 -13.09
C ILE A 174 25.06 19.39 -11.70
N GLU A 175 24.02 18.72 -11.21
CA GLU A 175 23.38 19.07 -9.93
C GLU A 175 24.25 18.67 -8.72
N GLU A 176 25.02 17.58 -8.81
CA GLU A 176 25.82 17.08 -7.69
C GLU A 176 27.32 17.35 -7.81
N TYR A 177 27.94 17.11 -8.97
CA TYR A 177 29.39 17.26 -9.14
C TYR A 177 29.81 18.70 -9.50
N ASP A 178 29.13 19.35 -10.44
CA ASP A 178 29.48 20.69 -10.94
C ASP A 178 28.91 21.84 -10.07
N THR A 179 28.12 21.51 -9.05
CA THR A 179 27.55 22.49 -8.12
C THR A 179 28.43 22.65 -6.88
N PRO A 180 28.87 23.88 -6.52
CA PRO A 180 29.69 24.10 -5.33
C PRO A 180 29.01 23.60 -4.04
N GLY A 181 29.62 22.61 -3.39
CA GLY A 181 29.10 22.00 -2.16
C GLY A 181 28.13 20.83 -2.39
N GLY A 182 27.95 20.38 -3.63
CA GLY A 182 27.24 19.13 -3.95
C GLY A 182 27.99 17.88 -3.49
N GLN A 183 27.31 16.73 -3.53
CA GLN A 183 27.86 15.46 -3.06
C GLN A 183 27.93 14.48 -4.23
N PRO A 184 29.12 14.15 -4.75
CA PRO A 184 29.23 13.32 -5.93
C PRO A 184 28.65 11.92 -5.70
N ILE A 185 27.91 11.44 -6.69
CA ILE A 185 27.35 10.10 -6.69
C ILE A 185 28.49 9.08 -6.88
N SER A 186 28.68 8.19 -5.91
CA SER A 186 29.78 7.21 -5.96
C SER A 186 29.40 5.95 -6.73
N ALA A 187 28.14 5.54 -6.64
CA ALA A 187 27.61 4.38 -7.32
C ALA A 187 26.16 4.63 -7.73
N MET A 188 25.78 4.07 -8.88
CA MET A 188 24.40 4.01 -9.35
C MET A 188 23.96 2.55 -9.38
N ILE A 189 22.92 2.23 -8.63
CA ILE A 189 22.25 0.92 -8.66
C ILE A 189 21.01 1.10 -9.52
N SER A 190 20.67 0.14 -10.38
CA SER A 190 19.42 0.17 -11.16
C SER A 190 18.55 -1.03 -10.83
N ASP A 191 17.26 -0.82 -10.62
CA ASP A 191 16.26 -1.89 -10.43
C ASP A 191 15.65 -2.39 -11.76
N TYR A 192 16.48 -2.49 -12.80
CA TYR A 192 16.05 -2.97 -14.13
C TYR A 192 16.57 -4.38 -14.43
N GLU A 193 15.74 -5.17 -15.09
CA GLU A 193 16.15 -6.41 -15.71
C GLU A 193 16.65 -6.14 -17.14
N PHE A 194 17.91 -6.50 -17.42
CA PHE A 194 18.52 -6.36 -18.73
C PHE A 194 18.55 -7.71 -19.45
N ALA A 195 18.00 -7.73 -20.66
CA ALA A 195 18.08 -8.86 -21.57
C ALA A 195 19.23 -8.65 -22.58
N ASN A 196 19.60 -9.71 -23.31
CA ASN A 196 20.54 -9.59 -24.44
C ASN A 196 19.84 -9.05 -25.70
N THR A 197 19.24 -7.87 -25.58
CA THR A 197 18.65 -7.13 -26.70
C THR A 197 19.58 -5.97 -27.09
N PRO A 198 19.63 -5.57 -28.37
CA PRO A 198 20.46 -4.44 -28.78
C PRO A 198 20.12 -3.14 -28.05
N GLN A 199 18.84 -2.95 -27.72
CA GLN A 199 18.34 -1.80 -26.97
C GLN A 199 18.91 -1.77 -25.54
N ASP A 200 18.87 -2.90 -24.83
CA ASP A 200 19.39 -2.99 -23.47
C ASP A 200 20.91 -2.85 -23.42
N VAL A 201 21.62 -3.41 -24.40
CA VAL A 201 23.07 -3.24 -24.53
C VAL A 201 23.45 -1.79 -24.85
N ALA A 202 22.65 -1.10 -25.67
CA ALA A 202 22.85 0.33 -25.95
C ALA A 202 22.59 1.18 -24.70
N LEU A 203 21.52 0.89 -23.95
CA LEU A 203 21.20 1.56 -22.68
C LEU A 203 22.34 1.39 -21.67
N LEU A 204 22.82 0.16 -21.45
CA LEU A 204 23.97 -0.11 -20.58
C LEU A 204 25.22 0.64 -21.01
N ARG A 205 25.48 0.73 -22.33
CA ARG A 205 26.62 1.49 -22.87
C ARG A 205 26.48 2.98 -22.61
N ASN A 206 25.29 3.54 -22.75
CA ASN A 206 25.04 4.96 -22.50
C ASN A 206 25.18 5.29 -21.01
N VAL A 207 24.62 4.46 -20.12
CA VAL A 207 24.80 4.60 -18.67
C VAL A 207 26.28 4.48 -18.28
N SER A 208 27.02 3.54 -18.87
CA SER A 208 28.46 3.39 -18.62
C SER A 208 29.24 4.65 -19.00
N LYS A 209 28.90 5.30 -20.13
CA LYS A 209 29.53 6.55 -20.54
C LYS A 209 29.23 7.71 -19.59
N VAL A 210 28.00 7.83 -19.08
CA VAL A 210 27.66 8.84 -18.04
C VAL A 210 28.53 8.64 -16.80
N GLN A 211 28.71 7.38 -16.38
CA GLN A 211 29.57 7.06 -15.23
C GLN A 211 31.04 7.35 -15.54
N ASP A 212 31.55 6.95 -16.71
CA ASP A 212 32.93 7.24 -17.11
C ASP A 212 33.20 8.75 -17.13
N GLU A 213 32.29 9.57 -17.66
CA GLU A 213 32.44 11.03 -17.65
C GLU A 213 32.44 11.59 -16.22
N ASN A 214 31.66 11.01 -15.31
CA ASN A 214 31.71 11.34 -13.88
C ASN A 214 33.08 11.01 -13.25
N TYR A 215 33.81 10.01 -13.76
CA TYR A 215 35.13 9.61 -13.27
C TYR A 215 36.32 10.28 -14.02
N LEU A 216 36.16 10.68 -15.28
CA LEU A 216 37.27 11.11 -16.16
C LEU A 216 37.68 12.58 -15.99
N VAL A 217 37.00 13.35 -15.15
CA VAL A 217 37.33 14.77 -14.91
C VAL A 217 38.50 14.95 -13.91
N GLU A 218 39.06 13.86 -13.35
CA GLU A 218 40.22 13.92 -12.47
C GLU A 218 41.41 13.06 -12.91
N GLY A 219 42.51 13.73 -13.27
CA GLY A 219 43.88 13.21 -13.13
C GLY A 219 44.33 13.07 -11.66
N GLN A 220 43.43 12.68 -10.75
CA GLN A 220 43.63 12.58 -9.31
C GLN A 220 42.97 11.33 -8.69
N ALA A 221 43.08 10.17 -9.33
CA ALA A 221 42.67 8.88 -8.75
C ALA A 221 43.36 8.56 -7.39
N GLU A 222 44.45 9.25 -7.04
CA GLU A 222 45.18 9.08 -5.78
C GLU A 222 44.57 9.90 -4.61
N TRP A 223 43.86 11.02 -4.88
CA TRP A 223 43.27 11.86 -3.83
C TRP A 223 41.89 11.40 -3.37
N VAL A 224 41.03 10.89 -4.27
CA VAL A 224 39.70 10.40 -3.88
C VAL A 224 39.79 9.17 -2.98
N SER A 225 40.76 8.26 -3.18
CA SER A 225 40.96 7.14 -2.26
C SER A 225 41.40 7.62 -0.86
N ASP A 226 42.27 8.63 -0.80
CA ASP A 226 42.86 9.11 0.45
C ASP A 226 41.93 10.09 1.21
N GLU A 227 41.10 10.84 0.50
CA GLU A 227 40.10 11.75 1.08
C GLU A 227 38.75 11.05 1.34
N CYS A 228 38.37 10.02 0.58
CA CYS A 228 37.25 9.14 0.93
C CYS A 228 37.60 8.24 2.12
N ALA A 229 38.87 7.83 2.26
CA ALA A 229 39.37 7.22 3.50
C ALA A 229 39.41 8.19 4.69
N LYS A 230 39.67 9.49 4.48
CA LYS A 230 39.65 10.53 5.54
C LYS A 230 38.25 11.02 5.89
N ARG A 231 37.32 11.12 4.94
CA ARG A 231 35.95 11.65 5.13
C ARG A 231 34.88 10.58 5.36
N ARG A 232 35.22 9.30 5.11
CA ARG A 232 34.38 8.14 5.43
C ARG A 232 32.93 8.30 4.91
N THR A 233 32.79 8.84 3.70
CA THR A 233 31.50 9.13 3.05
C THR A 233 31.32 8.15 1.89
N GLN A 234 30.28 7.32 1.93
CA GLN A 234 29.94 6.41 0.84
C GLN A 234 28.53 6.78 0.36
N CYS A 235 28.43 7.52 -0.73
CA CYS A 235 27.14 7.91 -1.30
C CYS A 235 26.76 6.91 -2.40
N CYS A 236 25.80 6.03 -2.11
CA CYS A 236 25.22 5.12 -3.09
C CYS A 236 23.90 5.71 -3.57
N ALA A 237 23.81 6.14 -4.83
CA ALA A 237 22.53 6.43 -5.46
C ALA A 237 21.89 5.13 -5.93
N ALA A 238 20.60 4.97 -5.64
CA ALA A 238 19.79 3.86 -6.14
C ALA A 238 18.74 4.44 -7.08
N VAL A 239 18.88 4.16 -8.37
CA VAL A 239 17.87 4.40 -9.41
C VAL A 239 16.90 3.23 -9.43
#